data_AF-A0A222FCV3-F1
#
_entry.id   AF-A0A222FCV3-F1
#
_cell.length_a   1.000
_cell.length_b   1.000
_cell.length_c   1.000
_cell.angle_alpha   90.00
_cell.angle_beta   90.00
_cell.angle_gamma   90.00
#
_symmetry.space_group_name_H-M   'P 1'
#
loop_
_entity.id
_entity.type
_entity.pdbx_description
1 polymer ?
#
loop_
_entity_poly.entity_id
_entity_poly.type
_entity_poly.pdbx_seq_one_letter_code
_entity_poly.pdbx_strand_id
1 'polypeptide(L)'
;MTNPFTAFSGAAFLLLAATTTTAAQDTPDFHMDCHAARTNNETFICSDEDLLRRDAQLGELSDRLYSFLDAQGKAEMAREYAEWLATRDDCEDSYMCNASMYSERITFLQEELDHMDAPGFAAPATPSVGADGFGMVANAGIPGHNQESFPGMTLDICKSICVQRPWCKSIDFDRTNGACYVQPVAQEDVGSLRTDYPGNPYDHYFYAPRLRN
;
A
#
# COMPACT_ATOMS: atom_id res chain seq x y z
N MET A 1 27.88 -47.49 62.46
CA MET A 1 27.84 -46.03 62.23
C MET A 1 28.06 -45.79 60.74
N THR A 2 27.01 -45.59 59.95
CA THR A 2 27.07 -44.96 58.61
C THR A 2 25.65 -44.57 58.19
N ASN A 3 25.50 -43.29 57.88
CA ASN A 3 24.28 -42.57 57.49
C ASN A 3 23.95 -42.71 55.99
N PRO A 4 22.74 -42.29 55.56
CA PRO A 4 22.20 -42.49 54.21
C PRO A 4 22.61 -41.34 53.26
N PHE A 5 22.62 -41.59 51.95
CA PHE A 5 22.68 -40.53 50.94
C PHE A 5 21.52 -40.66 49.96
N THR A 6 20.57 -39.73 50.11
CA THR A 6 19.49 -39.39 49.19
C THR A 6 20.03 -38.70 47.94
N ALA A 7 19.57 -39.15 46.77
CA ALA A 7 19.83 -38.54 45.48
C ALA A 7 18.90 -37.33 45.26
N PHE A 8 19.47 -36.17 44.91
CA PHE A 8 18.75 -35.01 44.38
C PHE A 8 19.12 -34.84 42.90
N SER A 9 18.13 -34.96 42.01
CA SER A 9 18.25 -34.54 40.61
C SER A 9 18.04 -33.03 40.52
N GLY A 10 19.09 -32.29 40.18
CA GLY A 10 19.03 -30.87 39.85
C GLY A 10 18.64 -30.67 38.38
N ALA A 11 17.50 -30.05 38.13
CA ALA A 11 17.13 -29.55 36.80
C ALA A 11 17.75 -28.15 36.60
N ALA A 12 18.65 -28.02 35.64
CA ALA A 12 19.22 -26.74 35.24
C ALA A 12 18.27 -26.02 34.27
N PHE A 13 17.62 -24.95 34.75
CA PHE A 13 16.86 -24.03 33.90
C PHE A 13 17.83 -23.05 33.22
N LEU A 14 18.06 -23.24 31.91
CA LEU A 14 18.74 -22.27 31.04
C LEU A 14 17.76 -21.14 30.70
N LEU A 15 17.97 -19.97 31.29
CA LEU A 15 17.31 -18.72 30.90
C LEU A 15 17.92 -18.22 29.59
N LEU A 16 17.23 -18.42 28.47
CA LEU A 16 17.53 -17.72 27.21
C LEU A 16 17.12 -16.24 27.38
N ALA A 17 18.11 -15.35 27.45
CA ALA A 17 17.89 -13.92 27.30
C ALA A 17 17.56 -13.62 25.83
N ALA A 18 16.30 -13.29 25.54
CA ALA A 18 15.89 -12.81 24.22
C ALA A 18 16.45 -11.39 24.03
N THR A 19 17.50 -11.25 23.21
CA THR A 19 17.99 -9.96 22.76
C THR A 19 17.02 -9.43 21.70
N THR A 20 16.24 -8.41 22.05
CA THR A 20 15.44 -7.65 21.08
C THR A 20 16.39 -6.78 20.26
N THR A 21 16.75 -7.21 19.05
CA THR A 21 17.40 -6.37 18.06
C THR A 21 16.42 -5.29 17.62
N THR A 22 16.61 -4.07 18.09
CA THR A 22 15.94 -2.89 17.55
C THR A 22 16.61 -2.60 16.21
N ALA A 23 15.93 -2.88 15.10
CA ALA A 23 16.38 -2.42 13.79
C ALA A 23 16.37 -0.88 13.82
N ALA A 24 17.54 -0.26 13.62
CA ALA A 24 17.63 1.18 13.43
C ALA A 24 16.80 1.54 12.20
N GLN A 25 15.81 2.41 12.36
CA GLN A 25 15.01 2.89 11.24
C GLN A 25 15.81 3.99 10.55
N ASP A 26 16.63 3.60 9.57
CA ASP A 26 17.17 4.57 8.61
C ASP A 26 16.00 5.12 7.79
N THR A 27 15.85 6.44 7.77
CA THR A 27 14.87 7.10 6.90
C THR A 27 15.20 6.76 5.46
N PRO A 28 14.25 6.27 4.65
CA PRO A 28 14.49 6.03 3.23
C PRO A 28 14.89 7.34 2.54
N ASP A 29 15.90 7.28 1.67
CA ASP A 29 16.21 8.36 0.74
C ASP A 29 15.38 8.14 -0.54
N PHE A 30 14.54 9.11 -0.88
CA PHE A 30 13.64 9.04 -2.03
C PHE A 30 14.23 9.66 -3.30
N HIS A 31 15.49 10.14 -3.25
CA HIS A 31 16.17 10.80 -4.36
C HIS A 31 17.30 9.94 -4.91
N MET A 32 17.51 9.98 -6.22
CA MET A 32 18.63 9.33 -6.89
C MET A 32 19.96 10.02 -6.53
N ASP A 33 20.85 9.29 -5.85
CA ASP A 33 22.23 9.71 -5.68
C ASP A 33 23.12 9.16 -6.81
N CYS A 34 23.38 10.01 -7.81
CA CYS A 34 24.24 9.66 -8.94
C CYS A 34 25.71 9.41 -8.57
N HIS A 35 26.17 9.81 -7.39
CA HIS A 35 27.50 9.43 -6.91
C HIS A 35 27.52 8.02 -6.33
N ALA A 36 26.35 7.51 -5.92
CA ALA A 36 26.19 6.17 -5.36
C ALA A 36 25.68 5.14 -6.37
N ALA A 37 25.30 5.55 -7.59
CA ALA A 37 24.79 4.69 -8.66
C ALA A 37 25.69 3.46 -8.92
N ARG A 38 25.08 2.27 -8.91
CA ARG A 38 25.73 0.96 -9.03
C ARG A 38 25.13 0.10 -10.13
N THR A 39 23.86 0.28 -10.45
CA THR A 39 23.18 -0.53 -11.45
C THR A 39 23.24 0.10 -12.83
N ASN A 40 23.02 -0.71 -13.87
CA ASN A 40 22.89 -0.20 -15.24
C ASN A 40 21.71 0.78 -15.33
N ASN A 41 20.62 0.51 -14.61
CA ASN A 41 19.46 1.37 -14.52
C ASN A 41 19.79 2.73 -13.89
N GLU A 42 20.42 2.74 -12.71
CA GLU A 42 20.81 3.97 -12.00
C GLU A 42 21.80 4.79 -12.84
N THR A 43 22.79 4.15 -13.45
CA THR A 43 23.76 4.81 -14.34
C THR A 43 23.06 5.44 -15.55
N PHE A 44 22.09 4.72 -16.13
CA PHE A 44 21.31 5.21 -17.26
C PHE A 44 20.44 6.40 -16.87
N ILE A 45 19.69 6.31 -15.76
CA ILE A 45 18.90 7.41 -15.21
C ILE A 45 19.80 8.63 -14.97
N CYS A 46 20.96 8.45 -14.34
CA CYS A 46 21.90 9.54 -14.07
C CYS A 46 22.52 10.20 -15.30
N SER A 47 22.43 9.55 -16.47
CA SER A 47 22.88 10.11 -17.73
C SER A 47 21.79 10.84 -18.53
N ASP A 48 20.52 10.73 -18.10
CA ASP A 48 19.37 11.30 -18.78
C ASP A 48 18.71 12.41 -17.94
N GLU A 49 18.73 13.64 -18.45
CA GLU A 49 18.22 14.81 -17.72
C GLU A 49 16.71 14.76 -17.46
N ASP A 50 15.93 14.11 -18.33
CA ASP A 50 14.48 14.00 -18.15
C ASP A 50 14.13 12.96 -17.09
N LEU A 51 14.85 11.83 -17.05
CA LEU A 51 14.68 10.83 -16.00
C LEU A 51 15.13 11.36 -14.64
N LEU A 52 16.23 12.12 -14.56
CA LEU A 52 16.65 12.77 -13.31
C LEU A 52 15.66 13.81 -12.82
N ARG A 53 15.04 14.58 -13.72
CA ARG A 53 13.99 15.55 -13.34
C ARG A 53 12.78 14.84 -12.73
N ARG A 54 12.40 13.69 -13.30
CA ARG A 54 11.29 12.88 -12.81
C ARG A 54 11.62 12.23 -11.47
N ASP A 55 12.83 11.75 -11.29
CA ASP A 55 13.30 11.24 -10.01
C ASP A 55 13.25 12.31 -8.92
N ALA A 56 13.78 13.52 -9.19
CA ALA A 56 13.68 14.63 -8.25
C ALA A 56 12.22 14.97 -7.91
N GLN A 57 11.32 15.00 -8.90
CA GLN A 57 9.89 15.22 -8.67
C GLN A 57 9.26 14.13 -7.80
N LEU A 58 9.62 12.86 -8.04
CA LEU A 58 9.17 11.75 -7.22
C LEU A 58 9.66 11.88 -5.77
N GLY A 59 10.92 12.25 -5.58
CA GLY A 59 11.54 12.48 -4.27
C GLY A 59 10.85 13.58 -3.48
N GLU A 60 10.58 14.74 -4.12
CA GLU A 60 9.86 15.85 -3.50
C GLU A 60 8.44 15.48 -3.02
N LEU A 61 7.67 14.77 -3.85
CA LEU A 61 6.33 14.30 -3.47
C LEU A 61 6.40 13.26 -2.35
N SER A 62 7.38 12.37 -2.41
CA SER A 62 7.59 11.33 -1.39
C SER A 62 7.95 11.94 -0.05
N ASP A 63 8.88 12.90 0.00
CA ASP A 63 9.26 13.61 1.22
C ASP A 63 8.06 14.34 1.84
N ARG A 64 7.24 14.98 1.00
CA ARG A 64 6.04 15.69 1.44
C ARG A 64 5.04 14.73 2.07
N LEU A 65 4.70 13.63 1.38
CA LEU A 65 3.77 12.63 1.90
C LEU A 65 4.31 12.02 3.20
N TYR A 66 5.57 11.60 3.20
CA TYR A 66 6.24 10.99 4.36
C TYR A 66 6.19 11.90 5.60
N SER A 67 6.21 13.22 5.43
CA SER A 67 6.11 14.17 6.53
C SER A 67 4.77 14.14 7.28
N PHE A 68 3.69 13.71 6.62
CA PHE A 68 2.35 13.60 7.21
C PHE A 68 2.09 12.24 7.88
N LEU A 69 2.87 11.22 7.54
CA LEU A 69 2.63 9.84 7.99
C LEU A 69 3.06 9.62 9.44
N ASP A 70 2.32 8.75 10.13
CA ASP A 70 2.71 8.22 11.42
C ASP A 70 3.80 7.13 11.28
N ALA A 71 4.25 6.55 12.39
CA ALA A 71 5.33 5.57 12.37
C ALA A 71 5.00 4.30 11.55
N GLN A 72 3.73 3.89 11.54
CA GLN A 72 3.28 2.72 10.78
C GLN A 72 3.25 3.04 9.28
N GLY A 73 2.64 4.15 8.90
CA GLY A 73 2.59 4.60 7.50
C GLY A 73 3.99 4.83 6.93
N LYS A 74 4.91 5.38 7.72
CA LYS A 74 6.32 5.53 7.31
C LYS A 74 7.01 4.20 7.03
N ALA A 75 6.77 3.19 7.85
CA ALA A 75 7.35 1.85 7.65
C ALA A 75 6.77 1.18 6.40
N GLU A 76 5.47 1.34 6.16
CA GLU A 76 4.79 0.82 4.96
C GLU A 76 5.31 1.50 3.69
N MET A 77 5.33 2.83 3.67
CA MET A 77 5.84 3.61 2.54
C MET A 77 7.30 3.28 2.21
N ALA A 78 8.16 3.09 3.22
CA ALA A 78 9.55 2.70 3.01
C ALA A 78 9.68 1.32 2.35
N ARG A 79 8.85 0.34 2.75
CA ARG A 79 8.82 -0.99 2.14
C ARG A 79 8.35 -0.93 0.69
N GLU A 80 7.25 -0.24 0.44
CA GLU A 80 6.72 -0.08 -0.93
C GLU A 80 7.72 0.63 -1.85
N TYR A 81 8.43 1.64 -1.33
CA TYR A 81 9.43 2.34 -2.12
C TYR A 81 10.62 1.44 -2.47
N ALA A 82 11.09 0.61 -1.53
CA ALA A 82 12.13 -0.39 -1.81
C ALA A 82 11.70 -1.42 -2.88
N GLU A 83 10.44 -1.86 -2.84
CA GLU A 83 9.86 -2.76 -3.86
C GLU A 83 9.73 -2.07 -5.23
N TRP A 84 9.33 -0.80 -5.24
CA TRP A 84 9.25 0.00 -6.46
C TRP A 84 10.63 0.22 -7.09
N LEU A 85 11.67 0.50 -6.30
CA LEU A 85 13.06 0.62 -6.78
C LEU A 85 13.53 -0.67 -7.44
N ALA A 86 13.29 -1.83 -6.80
CA ALA A 86 13.64 -3.13 -7.36
C ALA A 86 12.94 -3.37 -8.71
N THR A 87 11.66 -3.00 -8.82
CA THR A 87 10.89 -3.14 -10.06
C THR A 87 11.37 -2.17 -11.15
N ARG A 88 11.75 -0.94 -10.78
CA ARG A 88 12.31 0.04 -11.72
C ARG A 88 13.66 -0.43 -12.26
N ASP A 89 14.49 -1.05 -11.43
CA ASP A 89 15.81 -1.54 -11.84
C ASP A 89 15.72 -2.60 -12.96
N ASP A 90 14.63 -3.39 -13.02
CA ASP A 90 14.35 -4.33 -14.10
C ASP A 90 14.14 -3.64 -15.48
N CYS A 91 13.92 -2.32 -15.50
CA CYS A 91 13.86 -1.55 -16.76
C CYS A 91 15.22 -1.40 -17.45
N GLU A 92 16.33 -1.69 -16.76
CA GLU A 92 17.69 -1.49 -17.26
C GLU A 92 17.86 -0.09 -17.92
N ASP A 93 18.36 -0.03 -19.16
CA ASP A 93 18.59 1.18 -19.94
C ASP A 93 17.42 1.59 -20.85
N SER A 94 16.22 1.06 -20.60
CA SER A 94 15.02 1.42 -21.36
C SER A 94 14.45 2.75 -20.89
N TYR A 95 14.65 3.81 -21.68
CA TYR A 95 14.03 5.13 -21.41
C TYR A 95 12.52 5.02 -21.22
N MET A 96 11.82 4.29 -22.08
CA MET A 96 10.36 4.24 -22.03
C MET A 96 9.82 3.49 -20.83
N CYS A 97 10.51 2.43 -20.40
CA CYS A 97 10.14 1.71 -19.17
C CYS A 97 10.34 2.62 -17.95
N ASN A 98 11.54 3.21 -17.81
CA ASN A 98 11.85 4.11 -16.70
C ASN A 98 10.90 5.32 -16.63
N ALA A 99 10.65 5.97 -17.77
CA ALA A 99 9.75 7.11 -17.83
C ALA A 99 8.31 6.75 -17.43
N SER A 100 7.81 5.54 -17.76
CA SER A 100 6.49 5.06 -17.32
C SER A 100 6.47 4.84 -15.81
N MET A 101 7.48 4.13 -15.26
CA MET A 101 7.59 3.85 -13.83
C MET A 101 7.56 5.13 -12.99
N TYR A 102 8.31 6.17 -13.40
CA TYR A 102 8.26 7.47 -12.74
C TYR A 102 6.91 8.15 -12.91
N SER A 103 6.36 8.22 -14.13
CA SER A 103 5.10 8.95 -14.39
C SER A 103 3.94 8.38 -13.59
N GLU A 104 3.83 7.06 -13.51
CA GLU A 104 2.78 6.36 -12.75
C GLU A 104 2.91 6.63 -11.25
N ARG A 105 4.11 6.50 -10.68
CA ARG A 105 4.33 6.73 -9.24
C ARG A 105 4.15 8.20 -8.86
N ILE A 106 4.63 9.14 -9.67
CA ILE A 106 4.43 10.59 -9.47
C ILE A 106 2.94 10.93 -9.47
N THR A 107 2.17 10.38 -10.42
CA THR A 107 0.73 10.63 -10.51
C THR A 107 0.03 10.12 -9.26
N PHE A 108 0.34 8.89 -8.83
CA PHE A 108 -0.20 8.30 -7.60
C PHE A 108 0.08 9.16 -6.35
N LEU A 109 1.33 9.59 -6.15
CA LEU A 109 1.69 10.40 -4.98
C LEU A 109 1.07 11.80 -5.01
N GLN A 110 0.93 12.39 -6.19
CA GLN A 110 0.25 13.67 -6.34
C GLN A 110 -1.22 13.55 -5.95
N GLU A 111 -1.92 12.51 -6.41
CA GLU A 111 -3.32 12.25 -6.05
C GLU A 111 -3.48 12.01 -4.54
N GLU A 112 -2.56 11.26 -3.92
CA GLU A 112 -2.57 11.03 -2.47
C GLU A 112 -2.38 12.33 -1.68
N LEU A 113 -1.44 13.18 -2.11
CA LEU A 113 -1.23 14.50 -1.50
C LEU A 113 -2.41 15.45 -1.70
N ASP A 114 -3.03 15.46 -2.88
CA ASP A 114 -4.21 16.28 -3.16
C ASP A 114 -5.40 15.85 -2.29
N HIS A 115 -5.53 14.53 -2.00
CA HIS A 115 -6.52 14.02 -1.07
C HIS A 115 -6.27 14.52 0.36
N MET A 116 -5.00 14.55 0.80
CA MET A 116 -4.61 15.05 2.13
C MET A 116 -4.73 16.57 2.26
N ASP A 117 -4.46 17.33 1.20
CA ASP A 117 -4.51 18.80 1.15
C ASP A 117 -5.93 19.35 0.98
N ALA A 118 -6.90 18.51 0.63
CA ALA A 118 -8.28 18.92 0.42
C ALA A 118 -8.80 19.69 1.65
N PRO A 119 -9.10 21.01 1.54
CA PRO A 119 -9.46 21.81 2.70
C PRO A 119 -10.75 21.28 3.30
N GLY A 120 -10.64 20.78 4.52
CA GLY A 120 -11.77 20.35 5.34
C GLY A 120 -12.73 21.50 5.57
N PHE A 121 -13.74 21.63 4.71
CA PHE A 121 -15.02 22.15 5.16
C PHE A 121 -15.56 21.14 6.16
N ALA A 122 -15.68 21.59 7.41
CA ALA A 122 -16.43 20.92 8.46
C ALA A 122 -17.89 20.72 8.01
N ALA A 123 -18.15 19.59 7.36
CA ALA A 123 -19.46 19.01 7.10
C ALA A 123 -19.33 17.50 7.42
N PRO A 124 -20.39 16.85 7.91
CA PRO A 124 -20.29 15.46 8.36
C PRO A 124 -19.83 14.58 7.20
N ALA A 125 -18.96 13.63 7.51
CA ALA A 125 -18.29 12.72 6.59
C ALA A 125 -19.23 12.15 5.50
N THR A 126 -19.34 12.85 4.36
CA THR A 126 -19.68 12.20 3.10
C THR A 126 -18.37 11.67 2.55
N PRO A 127 -18.22 10.35 2.35
CA PRO A 127 -17.01 9.81 1.76
C PRO A 127 -16.84 10.41 0.36
N SER A 128 -15.65 10.94 0.07
CA SER A 128 -15.33 11.61 -1.19
C SER A 128 -15.43 10.61 -2.34
N VAL A 129 -16.41 10.82 -3.21
CA VAL A 129 -16.64 10.01 -4.40
C VAL A 129 -15.80 10.59 -5.53
N GLY A 130 -14.97 9.76 -6.16
CA GLY A 130 -14.21 10.12 -7.36
C GLY A 130 -15.10 10.47 -8.55
N ALA A 131 -14.50 11.06 -9.59
CA ALA A 131 -15.24 11.45 -10.81
C ALA A 131 -15.88 10.26 -11.54
N ASP A 132 -15.41 9.04 -11.29
CA ASP A 132 -15.94 7.77 -11.80
C ASP A 132 -17.14 7.23 -11.00
N GLY A 133 -17.59 7.96 -9.96
CA GLY A 133 -18.70 7.57 -9.10
C GLY A 133 -18.31 6.56 -8.01
N PHE A 134 -17.03 6.21 -7.88
CA PHE A 134 -16.55 5.36 -6.79
C PHE A 134 -15.96 6.19 -5.66
N GLY A 135 -16.41 5.95 -4.43
CA GLY A 135 -15.63 6.32 -3.26
C GLY A 135 -14.85 5.10 -2.75
N MET A 136 -13.79 5.36 -1.98
CA MET A 136 -12.86 4.34 -1.52
C MET A 136 -12.68 4.42 0.00
N VAL A 137 -12.52 3.26 0.64
CA VAL A 137 -12.05 3.12 2.01
C VAL A 137 -10.84 2.19 2.00
N ALA A 138 -9.69 2.75 2.39
CA ALA A 138 -8.42 2.05 2.31
C ALA A 138 -8.35 0.92 3.35
N ASN A 139 -7.61 -0.14 3.03
CA ASN A 139 -7.31 -1.25 3.97
C ASN A 139 -8.58 -1.90 4.54
N ALA A 140 -9.62 -2.00 3.71
CA ALA A 140 -10.95 -2.40 4.11
C ALA A 140 -11.59 -3.38 3.12
N GLY A 141 -12.56 -4.15 3.59
CA GLY A 141 -13.41 -4.97 2.72
C GLY A 141 -14.62 -5.57 3.44
N ILE A 142 -15.48 -6.23 2.67
CA ILE A 142 -16.71 -6.87 3.15
C ILE A 142 -16.60 -8.40 2.99
N PRO A 143 -16.24 -9.14 4.06
CA PRO A 143 -16.05 -10.58 3.95
C PRO A 143 -17.38 -11.32 3.74
N GLY A 144 -17.41 -12.27 2.80
CA GLY A 144 -18.53 -13.20 2.62
C GLY A 144 -19.68 -12.72 1.75
N HIS A 145 -19.55 -11.56 1.11
CA HIS A 145 -20.61 -10.96 0.27
C HIS A 145 -20.27 -10.91 -1.23
N ASN A 146 -19.24 -11.64 -1.67
CA ASN A 146 -18.80 -11.66 -3.06
C ASN A 146 -19.82 -12.42 -3.91
N GLN A 147 -20.41 -11.74 -4.90
CA GLN A 147 -21.31 -12.37 -5.87
C GLN A 147 -20.56 -12.81 -7.13
N GLU A 148 -19.58 -12.02 -7.57
CA GLU A 148 -18.60 -12.42 -8.58
C GLU A 148 -17.19 -12.23 -8.00
N SER A 149 -16.24 -13.05 -8.44
CA SER A 149 -14.84 -12.94 -8.01
C SER A 149 -13.93 -13.25 -9.18
N PHE A 150 -12.93 -12.40 -9.39
CA PHE A 150 -11.98 -12.51 -10.48
C PHE A 150 -10.55 -12.51 -9.92
N PRO A 151 -9.67 -13.43 -10.32
CA PRO A 151 -8.41 -13.68 -9.64
C PRO A 151 -7.25 -12.74 -10.00
N GLY A 152 -7.44 -11.77 -10.91
CA GLY A 152 -6.38 -10.87 -11.33
C GLY A 152 -6.81 -9.95 -12.47
N MET A 153 -6.94 -8.65 -12.17
CA MET A 153 -7.24 -7.58 -13.12
C MET A 153 -6.78 -6.23 -12.56
N THR A 154 -6.85 -5.18 -13.38
CA THR A 154 -6.63 -3.82 -12.89
C THR A 154 -7.84 -3.30 -12.14
N LEU A 155 -7.63 -2.30 -11.26
CA LEU A 155 -8.71 -1.63 -10.54
C LEU A 155 -9.76 -1.04 -11.50
N ASP A 156 -9.33 -0.42 -12.60
CA ASP A 156 -10.25 0.16 -13.59
C ASP A 156 -11.16 -0.89 -14.24
N ILE A 157 -10.62 -2.07 -14.53
CA ILE A 157 -11.42 -3.19 -15.04
C ILE A 157 -12.40 -3.67 -13.96
N CYS A 158 -11.96 -3.77 -12.71
CA CYS A 158 -12.82 -4.16 -11.58
C CYS A 158 -13.99 -3.18 -11.38
N LYS A 159 -13.71 -1.88 -11.39
CA LYS A 159 -14.73 -0.81 -11.34
C LYS A 159 -15.69 -0.88 -12.54
N SER A 160 -15.16 -1.06 -13.75
CA SER A 160 -15.96 -1.21 -14.98
C SER A 160 -16.92 -2.40 -14.91
N ILE A 161 -16.48 -3.53 -14.35
CA ILE A 161 -17.37 -4.68 -14.13
C ILE A 161 -18.51 -4.29 -13.19
N CYS A 162 -18.21 -3.64 -12.07
CA CYS A 162 -19.25 -3.20 -11.15
C CYS A 162 -20.25 -2.24 -11.82
N VAL A 163 -19.80 -1.27 -12.62
CA VAL A 163 -20.70 -0.36 -13.37
C VAL A 163 -21.61 -1.15 -14.32
N GLN A 164 -21.08 -2.18 -14.99
CA GLN A 164 -21.86 -3.03 -15.90
C GLN A 164 -22.82 -4.00 -15.20
N ARG A 165 -22.69 -4.22 -13.89
CA ARG A 165 -23.59 -5.06 -13.09
C ARG A 165 -24.62 -4.18 -12.39
N PRO A 166 -25.91 -4.21 -12.77
CA PRO A 166 -26.94 -3.38 -12.15
C PRO A 166 -27.09 -3.61 -10.64
N TRP A 167 -26.74 -4.80 -10.16
CA TRP A 167 -26.79 -5.18 -8.75
C TRP A 167 -25.55 -4.76 -7.95
N CYS A 168 -24.43 -4.42 -8.61
CA CYS A 168 -23.18 -4.18 -7.89
C CYS A 168 -23.23 -2.83 -7.17
N LYS A 169 -23.02 -2.87 -5.85
CA LYS A 169 -22.89 -1.68 -5.02
C LYS A 169 -21.45 -1.38 -4.63
N SER A 170 -20.58 -2.38 -4.60
CA SER A 170 -19.17 -2.19 -4.25
C SER A 170 -18.28 -3.29 -4.80
N ILE A 171 -16.97 -3.05 -4.73
CA ILE A 171 -15.92 -4.03 -4.97
C ILE A 171 -14.94 -4.01 -3.78
N ASP A 172 -14.40 -5.16 -3.42
CA ASP A 172 -13.14 -5.24 -2.67
C ASP A 172 -12.03 -5.59 -3.67
N PHE A 173 -10.97 -4.79 -3.72
CA PHE A 173 -9.86 -4.98 -4.64
C PHE A 173 -8.61 -5.36 -3.87
N ASP A 174 -8.01 -6.51 -4.20
CA ASP A 174 -6.73 -6.96 -3.66
C ASP A 174 -5.59 -6.29 -4.41
N ARG A 175 -4.88 -5.36 -3.74
CA ARG A 175 -3.75 -4.65 -4.34
C ARG A 175 -2.56 -5.55 -4.65
N THR A 176 -2.46 -6.70 -3.99
CA THR A 176 -1.30 -7.60 -4.08
C THR A 176 -1.31 -8.43 -5.35
N ASN A 177 -2.49 -8.93 -5.73
CA ASN A 177 -2.65 -9.87 -6.86
C ASN A 177 -3.68 -9.41 -7.90
N GLY A 178 -4.33 -8.26 -7.67
CA GLY A 178 -5.36 -7.71 -8.55
C GLY A 178 -6.69 -8.45 -8.50
N ALA A 179 -6.93 -9.28 -7.47
CA ALA A 179 -8.21 -9.96 -7.33
C ALA A 179 -9.33 -8.94 -7.09
N CYS A 180 -10.43 -9.13 -7.81
CA CYS A 180 -11.59 -8.27 -7.80
C CYS A 180 -12.79 -9.03 -7.24
N TYR A 181 -13.35 -8.55 -6.14
CA TYR A 181 -14.50 -9.16 -5.48
C TYR A 181 -15.71 -8.24 -5.62
N VAL A 182 -16.67 -8.61 -6.47
CA VAL A 182 -17.80 -7.75 -6.83
C VAL A 182 -19.01 -8.09 -5.97
N GLN A 183 -19.61 -7.08 -5.34
CA GLN A 183 -20.55 -7.27 -4.24
C GLN A 183 -21.88 -6.53 -4.45
N PRO A 184 -23.03 -7.15 -4.08
CA PRO A 184 -24.34 -6.52 -4.15
C PRO A 184 -24.66 -5.62 -2.94
N VAL A 185 -23.72 -5.50 -2.02
CA VAL A 185 -23.82 -4.74 -0.77
C VAL A 185 -22.73 -3.67 -0.73
N ALA A 186 -22.89 -2.67 0.13
CA ALA A 186 -21.83 -1.74 0.52
C ALA A 186 -21.81 -1.57 2.05
N GLN A 187 -20.93 -0.72 2.58
CA GLN A 187 -20.81 -0.46 4.02
C GLN A 187 -22.17 -0.18 4.71
N GLU A 188 -23.06 0.59 4.07
CA GLU A 188 -24.40 0.91 4.60
C GLU A 188 -25.29 -0.32 4.81
N ASP A 189 -25.10 -1.38 4.03
CA ASP A 189 -25.91 -2.60 4.09
C ASP A 189 -25.38 -3.59 5.15
N VAL A 190 -24.09 -3.51 5.50
CA VAL A 190 -23.41 -4.43 6.44
C VAL A 190 -23.07 -3.78 7.78
N GLY A 191 -23.26 -2.47 7.93
CA GLY A 191 -23.04 -1.70 9.14
C GLY A 191 -21.59 -1.26 9.36
N SER A 192 -20.61 -2.12 9.05
CA SER A 192 -19.18 -1.78 9.15
C SER A 192 -18.33 -2.59 8.18
N LEU A 193 -17.27 -1.97 7.67
CA LEU A 193 -16.22 -2.68 6.92
C LEU A 193 -15.29 -3.42 7.87
N ARG A 194 -14.70 -4.51 7.39
CA ARG A 194 -13.59 -5.17 8.07
C ARG A 194 -12.28 -4.48 7.69
N THR A 195 -11.46 -4.13 8.67
CA THR A 195 -10.20 -3.38 8.49
C THR A 195 -8.99 -4.03 9.18
N ASP A 196 -9.15 -5.23 9.72
CA ASP A 196 -8.14 -5.96 10.50
C ASP A 196 -7.53 -7.13 9.70
N TYR A 197 -7.45 -7.00 8.37
CA TYR A 197 -6.84 -8.03 7.52
C TYR A 197 -5.32 -8.05 7.69
N PRO A 198 -4.69 -9.22 7.89
CA PRO A 198 -3.23 -9.31 7.94
C PRO A 198 -2.60 -8.76 6.66
N GLY A 199 -1.73 -7.76 6.78
CA GLY A 199 -1.07 -7.11 5.64
C GLY A 199 -1.95 -6.16 4.84
N ASN A 200 -3.18 -5.88 5.33
CA ASN A 200 -4.13 -4.93 4.74
C ASN A 200 -4.30 -5.02 3.21
N PRO A 201 -4.48 -6.21 2.61
CA PRO A 201 -4.33 -6.39 1.16
C PRO A 201 -5.46 -5.77 0.32
N TYR A 202 -6.57 -5.36 0.94
CA TYR A 202 -7.79 -4.96 0.24
C TYR A 202 -8.07 -3.46 0.40
N ASP A 203 -8.60 -2.84 -0.65
CA ASP A 203 -9.37 -1.59 -0.54
C ASP A 203 -10.82 -1.83 -0.93
N HIS A 204 -11.71 -1.19 -0.20
CA HIS A 204 -13.13 -1.22 -0.47
C HIS A 204 -13.50 -0.03 -1.36
N TYR A 205 -14.10 -0.27 -2.52
CA TYR A 205 -14.66 0.79 -3.36
C TYR A 205 -16.17 0.64 -3.46
N PHE A 206 -16.92 1.64 -3.03
CA PHE A 206 -18.37 1.67 -3.16
C PHE A 206 -18.78 2.54 -4.36
N TYR A 207 -19.80 2.12 -5.10
CA TYR A 207 -20.34 2.86 -6.24
C TYR A 207 -21.49 3.74 -5.78
N ALA A 208 -21.20 5.02 -5.55
CA ALA A 208 -22.11 5.99 -4.97
C ALA A 208 -23.48 6.09 -5.67
N PRO A 209 -23.59 6.01 -7.01
CA PRO A 209 -24.88 6.05 -7.69
C PRO A 209 -25.87 4.92 -7.33
N ARG A 210 -25.43 3.89 -6.61
CA ARG A 210 -26.28 2.78 -6.14
C ARG A 210 -26.39 2.66 -4.63
N LEU A 211 -25.80 3.61 -3.89
CA LEU A 211 -26.04 3.73 -2.46
C LEU A 211 -27.39 4.42 -2.22
N ARG A 212 -28.06 4.09 -1.12
CA ARG A 212 -29.36 4.67 -0.80
C ARG A 212 -29.17 6.10 -0.32
N ASN A 213 -29.91 7.04 -0.90
CA ASN A 213 -30.23 8.30 -0.24
C ASN A 213 -31.19 8.07 0.92
#